data_AF-A0A2D0S6C2-F1
#
_entry.id   AF-A0A2D0S6C2-F1
#
_cell.length_a   1.000
_cell.length_b   1.000
_cell.length_c   1.000
_cell.angle_alpha   90.00
_cell.angle_beta   90.00
_cell.angle_gamma   90.00
#
_symmetry.space_group_name_H-M   'P 1'
#
loop_
_entity.id
_entity.type
_entity.pdbx_description
1 polymer ?
#
loop_
_entity_poly.entity_id
_entity_poly.type
_entity_poly.pdbx_seq_one_letter_code
_entity_poly.pdbx_strand_id
1 'polypeptide(L)'
;MFLRLVHLCVIVTLCSVSSGFSCRWINPKFKQHHGECLALLREMGEEISVNSSIPDNWRHWFFNQSHSQPEKQIWFIVQTLDEVSRLLEDSDSVSWNKDKLDTFLHMLDLQANGLRSCLEHKMKKNKRLPLYFKRLRDLTKNDKQEKNEAWEWIRKELLQLFVLFDFFPALSVNRAANDIQ
;
A
#
# COMPACT_ATOMS: atom_id res chain seq x y z
N MET A 1 3.35 21.07 -48.83
CA MET A 1 2.90 21.54 -47.49
C MET A 1 1.96 20.53 -46.83
N PHE A 2 0.94 20.01 -47.54
CA PHE A 2 -0.02 19.01 -47.05
C PHE A 2 0.58 17.70 -46.50
N LEU A 3 1.62 17.15 -47.12
CA LEU A 3 2.24 15.89 -46.68
C LEU A 3 2.90 15.98 -45.28
N ARG A 4 3.40 17.16 -44.90
CA ARG A 4 4.00 17.42 -43.58
C ARG A 4 2.94 17.53 -42.48
N LEU A 5 1.79 18.13 -42.81
CA LEU A 5 0.63 18.22 -41.93
C LEU A 5 0.02 16.84 -41.66
N VAL A 6 -0.10 15.98 -42.69
CA VAL A 6 -0.60 14.61 -42.54
C VAL A 6 0.33 13.76 -41.67
N HIS A 7 1.66 13.87 -41.83
CA HIS A 7 2.60 13.17 -40.96
C HIS A 7 2.57 13.65 -39.50
N LEU A 8 2.46 14.96 -39.27
CA LEU A 8 2.28 15.51 -37.92
C LEU A 8 0.97 15.01 -37.29
N CYS A 9 -0.12 14.96 -38.04
CA CYS A 9 -1.39 14.40 -37.58
C CYS A 9 -1.29 12.91 -37.27
N VAL A 10 -0.63 12.11 -38.11
CA VAL A 10 -0.42 10.67 -37.90
C VAL A 10 0.40 10.40 -36.63
N ILE A 11 1.46 11.19 -36.39
CA ILE A 11 2.28 11.10 -35.17
C ILE A 11 1.48 11.51 -33.93
N VAL A 12 0.69 12.59 -34.00
CA VAL A 12 -0.18 13.03 -32.89
C VAL A 12 -1.28 12.01 -32.60
N THR A 13 -1.87 11.39 -33.63
CA THR A 13 -2.84 10.28 -33.44
C THR A 13 -2.19 9.03 -32.87
N LEU A 14 -0.97 8.67 -33.29
CA LEU A 14 -0.23 7.53 -32.73
C LEU A 14 0.21 7.80 -31.27
N CYS A 15 0.59 9.03 -30.94
CA CYS A 15 0.92 9.44 -29.57
C CYS A 15 -0.31 9.56 -28.66
N SER A 16 -1.53 9.66 -29.21
CA SER A 16 -2.77 9.64 -28.43
C SER A 16 -3.33 8.23 -28.20
N VAL A 17 -2.83 7.21 -28.91
CA VAL A 17 -3.08 5.79 -28.58
C VAL A 17 -2.16 5.29 -27.45
N SER A 18 -1.10 6.02 -27.13
CA SER A 18 -0.41 5.90 -25.83
C SER A 18 -1.18 6.62 -24.71
N SER A 19 -2.50 6.43 -24.66
CA SER A 19 -3.26 6.58 -23.43
C SER A 19 -2.63 5.63 -22.41
N GLY A 20 -1.83 6.20 -21.49
CA GLY A 20 -1.01 5.46 -20.53
C GLY A 20 -1.78 4.29 -19.94
N PHE A 21 -1.16 3.11 -19.93
CA PHE A 21 -1.73 1.86 -19.43
C PHE A 21 -2.05 2.00 -17.93
N SER A 22 -3.19 2.64 -17.61
CA SER A 22 -3.73 2.60 -16.26
C SER A 22 -3.96 1.13 -15.91
N CYS A 23 -3.38 0.67 -14.80
CA CYS A 23 -3.45 -0.73 -14.46
C CYS A 23 -4.91 -1.12 -14.21
N ARG A 24 -5.44 -2.01 -15.06
CA ARG A 24 -6.85 -2.46 -15.01
C ARG A 24 -7.21 -3.10 -13.67
N TRP A 25 -6.24 -3.65 -12.97
CA TRP A 25 -6.45 -4.30 -11.67
C TRP A 25 -6.72 -3.28 -10.54
N ILE A 26 -6.03 -2.12 -10.54
CA ILE A 26 -6.11 -1.14 -9.44
C ILE A 26 -7.54 -0.63 -9.24
N ASN A 27 -8.22 -0.27 -10.33
CA ASN A 27 -9.48 0.47 -10.25
C ASN A 27 -10.61 -0.27 -9.48
N PRO A 28 -11.03 -1.49 -9.84
CA PRO A 28 -12.08 -2.18 -9.10
C PRO A 28 -11.58 -3.04 -7.93
N LYS A 29 -10.38 -3.62 -8.02
CA LYS A 29 -9.94 -4.66 -7.07
C LYS A 29 -9.18 -4.09 -5.88
N PHE A 30 -8.32 -3.10 -6.09
CA PHE A 30 -7.56 -2.53 -4.98
C PHE A 30 -8.49 -1.90 -3.95
N LYS A 31 -9.43 -1.05 -4.37
CA LYS A 31 -10.34 -0.37 -3.44
C LYS A 31 -11.16 -1.35 -2.59
N GLN A 32 -11.64 -2.45 -3.18
CA GLN A 32 -12.38 -3.47 -2.46
C GLN A 32 -11.50 -4.14 -1.39
N HIS A 33 -10.37 -4.72 -1.80
CA HIS A 33 -9.48 -5.43 -0.87
C HIS A 33 -8.87 -4.49 0.18
N HIS A 34 -8.60 -3.24 -0.19
CA HIS A 34 -8.10 -2.22 0.71
C HIS A 34 -9.12 -1.87 1.81
N GLY A 35 -10.39 -1.68 1.45
CA GLY A 35 -11.47 -1.46 2.40
C GLY A 35 -11.66 -2.62 3.37
N GLU A 36 -11.60 -3.86 2.86
CA GLU A 36 -11.65 -5.08 3.67
C GLU A 36 -10.44 -5.16 4.64
N CYS A 37 -9.22 -4.87 4.16
CA CYS A 37 -8.04 -4.81 5.03
C CYS A 37 -8.19 -3.80 6.18
N LEU A 38 -8.70 -2.60 5.90
CA LEU A 38 -8.94 -1.58 6.92
C LEU A 38 -9.98 -2.04 7.95
N ALA A 39 -11.04 -2.73 7.53
CA ALA A 39 -12.05 -3.27 8.44
C ALA A 39 -11.44 -4.38 9.33
N LEU A 40 -10.73 -5.33 8.73
CA LEU A 40 -10.08 -6.44 9.45
C LEU A 40 -9.07 -5.92 10.49
N LEU A 41 -8.23 -4.95 10.13
CA LEU A 41 -7.29 -4.32 11.08
C LEU A 41 -8.01 -3.71 12.28
N ARG A 42 -9.18 -3.10 12.10
CA ARG A 42 -9.96 -2.51 13.21
C ARG A 42 -10.57 -3.57 14.12
N GLU A 43 -11.03 -4.67 13.55
CA GLU A 43 -11.88 -5.62 14.25
C GLU A 43 -11.19 -6.93 14.69
N MET A 44 -9.94 -7.17 14.30
CA MET A 44 -9.22 -8.39 14.65
C MET A 44 -8.67 -8.39 16.08
N GLY A 45 -8.48 -7.22 16.69
CA GLY A 45 -7.97 -7.08 18.06
C GLY A 45 -8.93 -6.33 18.97
N GLU A 46 -8.39 -5.78 20.05
CA GLU A 46 -9.15 -4.95 20.99
C GLU A 46 -9.58 -3.61 20.34
N GLU A 47 -10.30 -2.76 21.07
CA GLU A 47 -10.62 -1.43 20.59
C GLU A 47 -9.34 -0.59 20.43
N ILE A 48 -9.14 0.01 19.25
CA ILE A 48 -7.94 0.83 18.99
C ILE A 48 -8.04 2.12 19.80
N SER A 49 -7.20 2.24 20.84
CA SER A 49 -7.10 3.48 21.62
C SER A 49 -6.57 4.64 20.76
N VAL A 50 -7.09 5.86 20.96
CA VAL A 50 -6.70 7.04 20.18
C VAL A 50 -5.32 7.60 20.59
N ASN A 51 -4.83 7.29 21.81
CA ASN A 51 -3.78 8.08 22.46
C ASN A 51 -2.34 7.55 22.34
N SER A 52 -2.12 6.29 21.95
CA SER A 52 -0.76 5.75 21.75
C SER A 52 -0.32 5.87 20.30
N SER A 53 0.72 6.64 19.99
CA SER A 53 1.33 6.64 18.65
C SER A 53 2.81 6.35 18.78
N ILE A 54 3.35 5.50 17.91
CA ILE A 54 4.80 5.31 17.81
C ILE A 54 5.41 6.67 17.39
N PRO A 55 6.19 7.34 18.26
CA PRO A 55 6.71 8.67 17.96
C PRO A 55 7.83 8.53 16.92
N ASP A 56 7.53 8.72 15.65
CA ASP A 56 8.57 8.72 14.61
C ASP A 56 8.14 9.53 13.38
N ASN A 57 9.12 10.15 12.72
CA ASN A 57 8.98 10.94 11.50
C ASN A 57 8.66 10.10 10.25
N TRP A 58 8.54 8.77 10.44
CA TRP A 58 8.35 7.80 9.39
C TRP A 58 7.11 8.11 8.54
N ARG A 59 6.02 8.61 9.14
CA ARG A 59 4.76 8.95 8.44
C ARG A 59 5.00 9.98 7.35
N HIS A 60 5.75 11.03 7.68
CA HIS A 60 6.13 12.05 6.70
C HIS A 60 7.00 11.47 5.59
N TRP A 61 7.99 10.64 5.95
CA TRP A 61 8.84 9.97 4.96
C TRP A 61 8.07 9.02 4.03
N PHE A 62 7.11 8.29 4.58
CA PHE A 62 6.24 7.35 3.87
C PHE A 62 5.33 8.11 2.91
N PHE A 63 4.65 9.15 3.40
CA PHE A 63 3.82 10.04 2.59
C PHE A 63 4.63 10.66 1.44
N ASN A 64 5.88 11.05 1.68
CA ASN A 64 6.75 11.60 0.63
C ASN A 64 7.03 10.61 -0.53
N GLN A 65 6.81 9.30 -0.35
CA GLN A 65 6.90 8.34 -1.45
C GLN A 65 5.77 8.50 -2.48
N SER A 66 4.65 9.13 -2.11
CA SER A 66 3.52 9.43 -3.00
C SER A 66 3.88 10.44 -4.11
N HIS A 67 4.97 11.19 -3.96
CA HIS A 67 5.45 12.14 -4.98
C HIS A 67 6.35 11.50 -6.04
N SER A 68 6.60 10.18 -5.96
CA SER A 68 7.38 9.46 -6.97
C SER A 68 6.56 9.13 -8.23
N GLN A 69 7.19 8.56 -9.26
CA GLN A 69 6.47 8.11 -10.47
C GLN A 69 5.49 6.96 -10.14
N PRO A 70 4.38 6.80 -10.89
CA PRO A 70 3.34 5.81 -10.55
C PRO A 70 3.84 4.37 -10.37
N GLU A 71 4.74 3.90 -11.22
CA GLU A 71 5.32 2.55 -11.08
C GLU A 71 6.15 2.40 -9.80
N LYS A 72 6.90 3.45 -9.40
CA LYS A 72 7.67 3.47 -8.15
C LYS A 72 6.77 3.50 -6.93
N GLN A 73 5.63 4.20 -7.03
CA GLN A 73 4.58 4.18 -6.01
C GLN A 73 4.01 2.77 -5.84
N ILE A 74 3.54 2.15 -6.94
CA ILE A 74 2.99 0.79 -6.96
C ILE A 74 4.02 -0.19 -6.38
N TRP A 75 5.26 -0.12 -6.83
CA TRP A 75 6.33 -0.96 -6.31
C TRP A 75 6.57 -0.75 -4.81
N PHE A 76 6.61 0.51 -4.35
CA PHE A 76 6.77 0.81 -2.93
C PHE A 76 5.62 0.24 -2.07
N ILE A 77 4.39 0.31 -2.56
CA ILE A 77 3.22 -0.27 -1.90
C ILE A 77 3.33 -1.79 -1.85
N VAL A 78 3.69 -2.46 -2.97
CA VAL A 78 3.96 -3.91 -3.00
C VAL A 78 5.00 -4.30 -1.96
N GLN A 79 6.12 -3.58 -1.90
CA GLN A 79 7.16 -3.84 -0.91
C GLN A 79 6.66 -3.65 0.53
N THR A 80 5.72 -2.71 0.74
CA THR A 80 5.13 -2.45 2.05
C THR A 80 4.20 -3.58 2.45
N LEU A 81 3.28 -4.00 1.56
CA LEU A 81 2.41 -5.16 1.80
C LEU A 81 3.23 -6.41 2.15
N ASP A 82 4.34 -6.63 1.43
CA ASP A 82 5.28 -7.71 1.71
C ASP A 82 5.93 -7.66 3.11
N GLU A 83 6.33 -6.47 3.55
CA GLU A 83 6.89 -6.31 4.89
C GLU A 83 5.82 -6.47 5.98
N VAL A 84 4.58 -6.06 5.71
CA VAL A 84 3.46 -6.28 6.63
C VAL A 84 3.17 -7.77 6.79
N SER A 85 3.08 -8.53 5.68
CA SER A 85 2.89 -9.98 5.76
C SER A 85 3.99 -10.65 6.58
N ARG A 86 5.27 -10.32 6.32
CA ARG A 86 6.41 -10.84 7.09
C ARG A 86 6.40 -10.45 8.56
N LEU A 87 5.97 -9.22 8.87
CA LEU A 87 5.85 -8.77 10.26
C LEU A 87 4.84 -9.64 11.01
N LEU A 88 3.72 -9.98 10.38
CA LEU A 88 2.63 -10.70 11.02
C LEU A 88 2.86 -12.21 11.16
N GLU A 89 3.86 -12.79 10.49
CA GLU A 89 4.30 -14.16 10.73
C GLU A 89 4.72 -14.39 12.21
N ASP A 90 5.18 -13.35 12.90
CA ASP A 90 5.61 -13.42 14.31
C ASP A 90 4.44 -13.25 15.33
N SER A 91 3.20 -13.12 14.85
CA SER A 91 2.02 -12.76 15.66
C SER A 91 1.28 -13.94 16.32
N ASP A 92 1.79 -15.17 16.19
CA ASP A 92 1.14 -16.42 16.68
C ASP A 92 0.65 -16.38 18.13
N SER A 93 1.31 -15.60 18.99
CA SER A 93 0.98 -15.51 20.42
C SER A 93 -0.03 -14.42 20.76
N VAL A 94 -0.50 -13.64 19.79
CA VAL A 94 -1.40 -12.50 20.03
C VAL A 94 -2.85 -12.99 20.19
N SER A 95 -3.66 -12.27 20.96
CA SER A 95 -5.06 -12.61 21.26
C SER A 95 -6.06 -12.24 20.15
N TRP A 96 -5.57 -11.87 18.96
CA TRP A 96 -6.43 -11.47 17.85
C TRP A 96 -7.30 -12.61 17.33
N ASN A 97 -8.44 -12.23 16.74
CA ASN A 97 -9.29 -13.16 16.01
C ASN A 97 -8.51 -13.73 14.81
N LYS A 98 -8.18 -15.03 14.89
CA LYS A 98 -7.36 -15.73 13.90
C LYS A 98 -7.99 -15.75 12.51
N ASP A 99 -9.29 -16.00 12.40
CA ASP A 99 -9.98 -16.01 11.10
C ASP A 99 -9.89 -14.65 10.40
N LYS A 100 -9.98 -13.55 11.16
CA LYS A 100 -9.81 -12.19 10.63
C LYS A 100 -8.36 -11.90 10.24
N LEU A 101 -7.39 -12.36 11.02
CA LEU A 101 -5.96 -12.24 10.69
C LEU A 101 -5.63 -13.03 9.42
N ASP A 102 -6.09 -14.26 9.29
CA ASP A 102 -5.87 -15.10 8.11
C ASP A 102 -6.52 -14.49 6.87
N THR A 103 -7.75 -13.97 7.01
CA THR A 103 -8.42 -13.22 5.94
C THR A 103 -7.63 -11.97 5.57
N PHE A 104 -7.09 -11.25 6.55
CA PHE A 104 -6.27 -10.06 6.31
C PHE A 104 -5.01 -10.41 5.51
N LEU A 105 -4.26 -11.44 5.93
CA LEU A 105 -3.07 -11.93 5.24
C LEU A 105 -3.39 -12.36 3.80
N HIS A 106 -4.52 -13.03 3.59
CA HIS A 106 -4.99 -13.38 2.26
C HIS A 106 -5.25 -12.14 1.38
N MET A 107 -5.92 -11.11 1.92
CA MET A 107 -6.18 -9.86 1.21
C MET A 107 -4.90 -9.07 0.93
N LEU A 108 -3.88 -9.17 1.78
CA LEU A 108 -2.55 -8.61 1.49
C LEU A 108 -1.91 -9.27 0.27
N ASP A 109 -1.94 -10.60 0.21
CA ASP A 109 -1.37 -11.34 -0.91
C ASP A 109 -2.08 -11.02 -2.23
N LEU A 110 -3.42 -10.97 -2.21
CA LEU A 110 -4.21 -10.55 -3.37
C LEU A 110 -3.85 -9.14 -3.84
N GLN A 111 -3.71 -8.19 -2.91
CA GLN A 111 -3.30 -6.81 -3.24
C GLN A 111 -1.88 -6.75 -3.80
N ALA A 112 -0.94 -7.43 -3.17
CA ALA A 112 0.45 -7.42 -3.60
C ALA A 112 0.61 -8.05 -4.99
N ASN A 113 -0.04 -9.19 -5.24
CA ASN A 113 -0.01 -9.87 -6.54
C ASN A 113 -0.74 -9.06 -7.63
N GLY A 114 -1.88 -8.49 -7.29
CA GLY A 114 -2.62 -7.57 -8.14
C GLY A 114 -1.78 -6.37 -8.59
N LEU A 115 -1.16 -5.68 -7.64
CA LEU A 115 -0.29 -4.53 -7.91
C LEU A 115 0.98 -4.93 -8.67
N ARG A 116 1.56 -6.11 -8.40
CA ARG A 116 2.70 -6.63 -9.17
C ARG A 116 2.34 -6.86 -10.63
N SER A 117 1.11 -7.29 -10.93
CA SER A 117 0.67 -7.48 -12.33
C SER A 117 0.66 -6.17 -13.14
N CYS A 118 0.69 -5.02 -12.45
CA CYS A 118 0.79 -3.69 -13.06
C CYS A 118 2.23 -3.28 -13.40
N LEU A 119 3.24 -4.06 -13.01
CA LEU A 119 4.64 -3.71 -13.18
C LEU A 119 5.27 -4.55 -14.28
N GLU A 120 5.89 -3.90 -15.27
CA GLU A 120 6.59 -4.59 -16.35
C GLU A 120 7.90 -5.24 -15.88
N HIS A 121 8.56 -4.65 -14.88
CA HIS A 121 9.84 -5.12 -14.37
C HIS A 121 9.99 -4.86 -12.86
N LYS A 122 10.82 -5.68 -12.21
CA LYS A 122 11.16 -5.48 -10.79
C LYS A 122 12.08 -4.28 -10.64
N MET A 123 11.68 -3.34 -9.80
CA MET A 123 12.47 -2.16 -9.47
C MET A 123 13.39 -2.41 -8.26
N LYS A 124 14.33 -1.49 -8.04
CA LYS A 124 15.24 -1.55 -6.89
C LYS A 124 14.46 -1.49 -5.57
N LYS A 125 14.80 -2.36 -4.63
CA LYS A 125 14.18 -2.37 -3.30
C LYS A 125 14.49 -1.08 -2.52
N ASN A 126 13.48 -0.53 -1.85
CA ASN A 126 13.65 0.52 -0.85
C ASN A 126 14.53 0.03 0.31
N LYS A 127 15.56 0.81 0.70
CA LYS A 127 16.50 0.44 1.76
C LYS A 127 16.03 0.83 3.17
N ARG A 128 15.15 1.84 3.29
CA ARG A 128 14.66 2.35 4.58
C ARG A 128 13.45 1.57 5.07
N LEU A 129 12.61 1.09 4.15
CA LEU A 129 11.39 0.35 4.48
C LEU A 129 11.67 -0.89 5.36
N PRO A 130 12.63 -1.79 5.03
CA PRO A 130 12.91 -2.95 5.89
C PRO A 130 13.46 -2.56 7.27
N LEU A 131 14.14 -1.42 7.39
CA LEU A 131 14.65 -0.93 8.67
C LEU A 131 13.51 -0.44 9.57
N TYR A 132 12.50 0.20 8.99
CA TYR A 132 11.30 0.59 9.72
C TYR A 132 10.55 -0.64 10.25
N PHE A 133 10.27 -1.63 9.40
CA PHE A 133 9.62 -2.87 9.84
C PHE A 133 10.46 -3.71 10.81
N LYS A 134 11.79 -3.61 10.73
CA LYS A 134 12.67 -4.17 11.76
C LYS A 134 12.44 -3.53 13.12
N ARG A 135 12.28 -2.20 13.21
CA ARG A 135 11.96 -1.52 14.46
C ARG A 135 10.63 -2.00 15.04
N LEU A 136 9.61 -2.19 14.19
CA LEU A 136 8.33 -2.75 14.62
C LEU A 136 8.49 -4.15 15.21
N ARG A 137 9.22 -5.06 14.53
CA ARG A 137 9.55 -6.39 15.06
C ARG A 137 10.35 -6.34 16.37
N ASP A 138 11.21 -5.34 16.54
CA ASP A 138 12.00 -5.21 17.77
C ASP A 138 11.13 -4.83 18.98
N LEU A 139 9.97 -4.17 18.77
CA LEU A 139 9.00 -3.89 19.86
C LEU A 139 8.37 -5.16 20.43
N THR A 140 8.26 -6.23 19.64
CA THR A 140 7.58 -7.48 20.06
C THR A 140 8.51 -8.45 20.78
N LYS A 141 9.75 -8.06 21.06
CA LYS A 141 10.79 -8.92 21.68
C LYS A 141 10.84 -8.84 23.20
N ASN A 142 10.09 -7.93 23.82
CA ASN A 142 10.01 -7.80 25.28
C ASN A 142 9.11 -8.89 25.92
N ASP A 143 9.01 -8.92 27.24
CA ASP A 143 8.24 -9.91 28.01
C ASP A 143 6.75 -10.00 27.61
N LYS A 144 6.10 -11.14 27.93
CA LYS A 144 4.78 -11.53 27.38
C LYS A 144 3.66 -10.49 27.50
N GLN A 145 3.56 -9.75 28.61
CA GLN A 145 2.48 -8.77 28.79
C GLN A 145 2.73 -7.50 27.95
N GLU A 146 3.99 -7.05 27.88
CA GLU A 146 4.41 -5.97 26.98
C GLU A 146 4.28 -6.37 25.51
N LYS A 147 4.41 -7.67 25.21
CA LYS A 147 4.27 -8.20 23.84
C LYS A 147 2.86 -8.01 23.27
N ASN A 148 1.81 -8.27 24.04
CA ASN A 148 0.43 -8.08 23.56
C ASN A 148 0.12 -6.60 23.32
N GLU A 149 0.56 -5.74 24.23
CA GLU A 149 0.41 -4.29 24.08
C GLU A 149 1.21 -3.76 22.87
N ALA A 150 2.42 -4.26 22.65
CA ALA A 150 3.24 -3.91 21.50
C ALA A 150 2.57 -4.31 20.17
N TRP A 151 1.93 -5.49 20.11
CA TRP A 151 1.16 -5.89 18.93
C TRP A 151 -0.02 -4.96 18.67
N GLU A 152 -0.74 -4.53 19.71
CA GLU A 152 -1.83 -3.56 19.55
C GLU A 152 -1.35 -2.21 19.04
N TRP A 153 -0.17 -1.74 19.48
CA TRP A 153 0.46 -0.56 18.90
C TRP A 153 0.85 -0.77 17.44
N ILE A 154 1.40 -1.93 17.09
CA ILE A 154 1.73 -2.29 15.70
C ILE A 154 0.47 -2.32 14.85
N ARG A 155 -0.64 -2.91 15.31
CA ARG A 155 -1.90 -2.95 14.57
C ARG A 155 -2.43 -1.55 14.27
N LYS A 156 -2.39 -0.66 15.27
CA LYS A 156 -2.76 0.75 15.08
C LYS A 156 -1.85 1.45 14.06
N GLU A 157 -0.55 1.15 14.11
CA GLU A 157 0.43 1.69 13.16
C GLU A 157 0.16 1.19 11.74
N LEU A 158 -0.12 -0.10 11.57
CA LEU A 158 -0.52 -0.69 10.30
C LEU A 158 -1.80 -0.04 9.78
N LEU A 159 -2.80 0.21 10.64
CA LEU A 159 -4.01 0.93 10.22
C LEU A 159 -3.69 2.32 9.66
N GLN A 160 -2.80 3.08 10.32
CA GLN A 160 -2.35 4.38 9.81
C GLN A 160 -1.59 4.26 8.49
N LEU A 161 -0.71 3.27 8.37
CA LEU A 161 0.02 2.98 7.14
C LEU A 161 -0.94 2.71 5.98
N PHE A 162 -1.99 1.93 6.22
CA PHE A 162 -2.98 1.60 5.18
C PHE A 162 -3.77 2.83 4.78
N VAL A 163 -4.20 3.66 5.74
CA VAL A 163 -4.84 4.96 5.43
C VAL A 163 -3.94 5.85 4.58
N LEU A 164 -2.61 5.78 4.73
CA LEU A 164 -1.70 6.55 3.87
C LEU A 164 -1.73 6.09 2.40
N PHE A 165 -2.14 4.86 2.09
CA PHE A 165 -2.26 4.38 0.71
C PHE A 165 -3.32 5.16 -0.09
N ASP A 166 -4.38 5.64 0.55
CA ASP A 166 -5.42 6.44 -0.12
C ASP A 166 -4.88 7.76 -0.71
N PHE A 167 -3.70 8.20 -0.26
CA PHE A 167 -3.05 9.41 -0.77
C PHE A 167 -2.07 9.16 -1.90
N PHE A 168 -1.83 7.90 -2.30
CA PHE A 168 -0.94 7.59 -3.43
C PHE A 168 -1.68 7.78 -4.75
N PRO A 169 -1.26 8.72 -5.62
CA PRO A 169 -1.94 8.98 -6.89
C PRO A 169 -2.05 7.74 -7.78
N ALA A 170 -1.06 6.84 -7.73
CA ALA A 170 -1.07 5.60 -8.52
C ALA A 170 -2.19 4.63 -8.14
N LEU A 171 -2.75 4.75 -6.93
CA LEU A 171 -3.90 3.98 -6.45
C LEU A 171 -5.22 4.74 -6.66
N SER A 172 -5.16 6.04 -6.94
CA SER A 172 -6.34 6.87 -7.16
C SER A 172 -6.83 6.76 -8.61
N VAL A 173 -8.12 6.48 -8.76
CA VAL A 173 -8.81 6.50 -10.05
C VAL A 173 -8.93 7.97 -10.48
N ASN A 174 -8.14 8.40 -11.46
CA ASN A 174 -8.33 9.62 -12.27
C ASN A 174 -9.14 10.75 -11.60
N ARG A 175 -8.51 11.68 -10.87
CA ARG A 175 -9.11 13.02 -10.69
C ARG A 175 -9.12 13.83 -12.01
N ALA A 176 -8.41 13.36 -13.04
CA ALA A 176 -8.26 14.05 -14.34
C ALA A 176 -9.34 13.71 -15.39
N ALA A 177 -10.35 12.88 -15.08
CA ALA A 177 -11.37 12.48 -16.06
C ALA A 177 -12.73 13.21 -15.91
N ASN A 178 -12.90 14.05 -14.88
CA ASN A 178 -14.19 14.73 -14.61
C ASN A 178 -14.16 16.26 -14.71
N ASP A 179 -13.06 16.88 -15.15
CA ASP A 179 -12.97 18.34 -15.35
C ASP A 179 -13.19 18.76 -16.83
N ILE A 180 -13.99 18.00 -17.57
CA ILE A 180 -14.56 18.46 -18.84
C ILE A 180 -16.06 18.18 -18.80
N GLN A 181 -16.80 19.10 -18.19
CA GLN A 181 -18.20 19.32 -18.50
C GLN A 181 -18.51 20.82 -18.48
#